data_AF-A0A0F9C1H2-F1
#
_entry.id   AF-A0A0F9C1H2-F1
#
_cell.length_a   1.000
_cell.length_b   1.000
_cell.length_c   1.000
_cell.angle_alpha   90.00
_cell.angle_beta   90.00
_cell.angle_gamma   90.00
#
_symmetry.space_group_name_H-M   'P 1'
#
loop_
_entity.id
_entity.type
_entity.pdbx_description
1 polymer ?
#
loop_
_entity_poly.entity_id
_entity_poly.type
_entity_poly.pdbx_seq_one_letter_code
_entity_poly.pdbx_strand_id
1 'polypeptide(L)'
;IVICTGGGGIPVRQRPDGSLIGIEAVIDKDAASALLADKLSADALLLLSDVGAVYSDFGTNQQAAITELTPDEARALDLPAGSMGPKVEAAAAFAERDGAFACIGKLEDALALLQGTTGTRIRRRKA
;
A
#
# COMPACT_ATOMS: atom_id res chain seq x y z
N ILE A 1 -7.41 17.97 -8.47
CA ILE A 1 -7.55 16.49 -8.33
C ILE A 1 -6.99 15.87 -9.59
N VAL A 2 -6.08 14.91 -9.46
CA VAL A 2 -5.45 14.20 -10.58
C VAL A 2 -5.82 12.73 -10.49
N ILE A 3 -6.22 12.15 -11.63
CA ILE A 3 -6.40 10.70 -11.77
C ILE A 3 -5.26 10.21 -12.64
N CYS A 4 -4.44 9.31 -12.12
CA CYS A 4 -3.27 8.77 -12.80
C CYS A 4 -3.02 7.33 -12.36
N THR A 5 -1.99 6.68 -12.91
CA THR A 5 -1.58 5.30 -12.59
C THR A 5 -2.73 4.28 -12.66
N GLY A 6 -3.71 4.51 -13.53
CA GLY A 6 -4.84 3.60 -13.74
C GLY A 6 -4.35 2.20 -14.08
N GLY A 7 -4.78 1.20 -13.31
CA GLY A 7 -4.34 -0.19 -13.47
C GLY A 7 -2.85 -0.45 -13.21
N GLY A 8 -2.13 0.48 -12.55
CA GLY A 8 -0.67 0.41 -12.36
C GLY A 8 0.14 1.19 -13.40
N GLY A 9 -0.50 1.70 -14.46
CA GLY A 9 0.13 2.43 -15.55
C GLY A 9 0.53 1.55 -16.74
N ILE A 10 0.99 2.17 -17.82
CA ILE A 10 1.41 1.47 -19.05
C ILE A 10 2.83 0.95 -18.84
N PRO A 11 3.08 -0.37 -18.91
CA PRO A 11 4.42 -0.93 -18.77
C PRO A 11 5.31 -0.50 -19.93
N VAL A 12 6.43 0.12 -19.61
CA VAL A 12 7.45 0.53 -20.58
C VAL A 12 8.84 0.08 -20.15
N ARG A 13 9.70 -0.18 -21.13
CA ARG A 13 11.13 -0.43 -20.92
C ARG A 13 11.93 0.64 -21.66
N GLN A 14 12.98 1.15 -21.02
CA GLN A 14 13.95 2.03 -21.67
C GLN A 14 14.95 1.23 -22.51
N ARG A 15 15.13 1.64 -23.77
CA ARG A 15 16.13 1.08 -24.69
C ARG A 15 17.51 1.75 -24.48
N PRO A 16 18.60 1.16 -25.00
CA PRO A 16 19.95 1.75 -24.89
C PRO A 16 20.07 3.17 -25.46
N ASP A 17 19.22 3.51 -26.45
CA ASP A 17 19.16 4.85 -27.06
C ASP A 17 18.33 5.87 -26.25
N GLY A 18 17.82 5.47 -25.08
CA GLY A 18 17.00 6.30 -24.20
C GLY A 18 15.51 6.32 -24.52
N SER A 19 15.08 5.77 -25.67
CA SER A 19 13.66 5.70 -26.04
C SER A 19 12.87 4.70 -25.17
N LEU A 20 11.57 4.92 -25.02
CA LEU A 20 10.66 4.02 -24.32
C LEU A 20 9.90 3.13 -25.30
N ILE A 21 9.78 1.85 -24.98
CA ILE A 21 8.90 0.90 -25.69
C ILE A 21 7.89 0.31 -24.72
N GLY A 22 6.63 0.24 -25.13
CA GLY A 22 5.60 -0.52 -24.41
C GLY A 22 5.91 -2.02 -24.43
N ILE A 23 5.61 -2.70 -23.33
CA ILE A 23 5.78 -4.15 -23.20
C ILE A 23 4.52 -4.80 -22.63
N GLU A 24 4.34 -6.08 -22.90
CA GLU A 24 3.28 -6.89 -22.30
C GLU A 24 3.69 -7.30 -20.88
N ALA A 25 3.13 -6.62 -19.89
CA ALA A 25 3.30 -6.90 -18.47
C ALA A 25 2.11 -6.32 -17.68
N VAL A 26 2.02 -6.66 -16.40
CA VAL A 26 1.07 -6.03 -15.46
C VAL A 26 1.90 -5.40 -14.35
N ILE A 27 1.63 -4.13 -14.07
CA ILE A 27 2.22 -3.42 -12.93
C ILE A 27 1.25 -3.52 -11.77
N ASP A 28 1.73 -3.93 -10.61
CA ASP A 28 0.93 -3.89 -9.40
C ASP A 28 0.52 -2.45 -9.05
N LYS A 29 -0.79 -2.22 -8.92
CA LYS A 29 -1.35 -0.88 -8.72
C LYS A 29 -0.98 -0.30 -7.35
N ASP A 30 -0.82 -1.14 -6.33
CA ASP A 30 -0.50 -0.69 -4.98
C ASP A 30 0.97 -0.27 -4.91
N ALA A 31 1.87 -1.05 -5.52
CA ALA A 31 3.29 -0.70 -5.67
C ALA A 31 3.49 0.56 -6.52
N ALA A 32 2.77 0.70 -7.65
CA ALA A 32 2.81 1.90 -8.46
C ALA A 32 2.32 3.14 -7.69
N SER A 33 1.26 2.99 -6.90
CA SER A 33 0.71 4.07 -6.07
C SER A 33 1.67 4.47 -4.95
N ALA A 34 2.31 3.50 -4.30
CA ALA A 34 3.32 3.74 -3.27
C ALA A 34 4.53 4.49 -3.84
N LEU A 35 5.04 4.07 -5.01
CA LEU A 35 6.13 4.76 -5.69
C LEU A 35 5.73 6.20 -6.07
N LEU A 36 4.54 6.41 -6.61
CA LEU A 36 4.06 7.75 -6.93
C LEU A 36 3.95 8.63 -5.69
N ALA A 37 3.36 8.12 -4.60
CA ALA A 37 3.19 8.84 -3.35
C ALA A 37 4.55 9.25 -2.74
N ASP A 38 5.55 8.36 -2.80
CA ASP A 38 6.93 8.66 -2.40
C ASP A 38 7.53 9.79 -3.26
N LYS A 39 7.43 9.69 -4.59
CA LYS A 39 7.94 10.73 -5.51
C LYS A 39 7.28 12.09 -5.33
N LEU A 40 6.04 12.11 -4.87
CA LEU A 40 5.29 13.33 -4.54
C LEU A 40 5.56 13.83 -3.12
N SER A 41 6.33 13.10 -2.30
CA SER A 41 6.51 13.38 -0.87
C SER A 41 5.18 13.49 -0.12
N ALA A 42 4.18 12.68 -0.50
CA ALA A 42 2.86 12.71 0.10
C ALA A 42 2.89 12.32 1.58
N ASP A 43 2.11 12.99 2.43
CA ASP A 43 2.07 12.69 3.87
C ASP A 43 1.39 11.35 4.19
N ALA A 44 0.45 10.94 3.35
CA ALA A 44 -0.35 9.75 3.55
C ALA A 44 -0.60 8.98 2.24
N LEU A 45 -0.63 7.65 2.34
CA LEU A 45 -1.07 6.74 1.29
C LEU A 45 -2.26 5.92 1.78
N LEU A 46 -3.37 5.94 1.03
CA LEU A 46 -4.56 5.14 1.34
C LEU A 46 -4.70 4.02 0.29
N LEU A 47 -4.60 2.78 0.74
CA LEU A 47 -4.87 1.58 -0.08
C LEU A 47 -6.25 1.04 0.27
N LEU A 48 -7.25 1.44 -0.51
CA LEU A 48 -8.65 1.13 -0.26
C LEU A 48 -9.01 -0.25 -0.84
N SER A 49 -9.58 -1.11 0.00
CA SER A 49 -9.95 -2.49 -0.30
C SER A 49 -11.41 -2.77 0.09
N ASP A 50 -11.85 -3.99 -0.16
CA ASP A 50 -13.10 -4.60 0.32
C ASP A 50 -13.07 -5.04 1.79
N VAL A 51 -11.88 -5.29 2.34
CA VAL A 51 -11.68 -5.67 3.75
C VAL A 51 -11.41 -4.48 4.66
N GLY A 52 -11.87 -4.58 5.92
CA GLY A 52 -11.80 -3.51 6.90
C GLY A 52 -10.39 -3.14 7.35
N ALA A 53 -9.48 -4.12 7.40
CA ALA A 53 -8.11 -3.99 7.91
C ALA A 53 -7.25 -5.15 7.37
N VAL A 54 -5.97 -5.14 7.69
CA VAL A 54 -5.11 -6.33 7.71
C VAL A 54 -5.47 -7.15 8.95
N TYR A 55 -5.50 -8.47 8.81
CA TYR A 55 -5.85 -9.39 9.90
C TYR A 55 -4.73 -10.41 10.12
N SER A 56 -4.46 -10.75 11.39
CA SER A 56 -3.78 -12.00 11.73
C SER A 56 -4.76 -13.16 11.62
N ASP A 57 -4.27 -14.37 11.34
CA ASP A 57 -5.06 -15.61 11.30
C ASP A 57 -6.33 -15.50 10.44
N PHE A 58 -6.23 -14.79 9.31
CA PHE A 58 -7.36 -14.44 8.45
C PHE A 58 -8.17 -15.66 8.03
N GLY A 59 -9.51 -15.56 8.12
CA GLY A 59 -10.42 -16.65 7.77
C GLY A 59 -10.56 -17.75 8.83
N THR A 60 -9.93 -17.59 10.00
CA THR A 60 -10.08 -18.51 11.14
C THR A 60 -10.94 -17.92 12.25
N ASN A 61 -11.30 -18.74 13.25
CA ASN A 61 -11.98 -18.28 14.47
C ASN A 61 -11.10 -17.39 15.36
N GLN A 62 -9.79 -17.36 15.12
CA GLN A 62 -8.82 -16.55 15.86
C GLN A 62 -8.49 -15.25 15.13
N GLN A 63 -9.12 -14.97 13.99
CA GLN A 63 -8.83 -13.78 13.20
C GLN A 63 -8.95 -12.51 14.06
N ALA A 64 -7.95 -11.64 13.97
CA ALA A 64 -7.92 -10.38 14.70
C ALA A 64 -7.45 -9.25 13.80
N ALA A 65 -8.15 -8.11 13.87
CA ALA A 65 -7.75 -6.92 13.10
C ALA A 65 -6.49 -6.33 13.70
N ILE A 66 -5.50 -6.07 12.86
CA ILE A 66 -4.28 -5.38 13.24
C ILE A 66 -4.49 -3.89 12.99
N THR A 67 -4.48 -3.09 14.05
CA THR A 67 -4.77 -1.65 13.95
C THR A 67 -3.54 -0.84 13.55
N GLU A 68 -2.35 -1.27 13.96
CA GLU A 68 -1.11 -0.54 13.71
C GLU A 68 0.07 -1.50 13.52
N LEU A 69 0.96 -1.15 12.60
CA LEU A 69 2.19 -1.87 12.29
C LEU A 69 3.33 -0.89 12.02
N THR A 70 4.55 -1.30 12.36
CA THR A 70 5.76 -0.76 11.74
C THR A 70 6.00 -1.39 10.37
N PRO A 71 6.78 -0.76 9.47
CA PRO A 71 7.18 -1.39 8.21
C PRO A 71 7.80 -2.78 8.40
N ASP A 72 8.64 -2.96 9.42
CA ASP A 72 9.28 -4.25 9.70
C ASP A 72 8.28 -5.31 10.16
N GLU A 73 7.35 -4.95 11.05
CA GLU A 73 6.27 -5.85 11.49
C GLU A 73 5.35 -6.21 10.32
N ALA A 74 5.04 -5.25 9.46
CA ALA A 74 4.22 -5.46 8.27
C ALA A 74 4.84 -6.48 7.31
N ARG A 75 6.17 -6.41 7.09
CA ARG A 75 6.89 -7.38 6.25
C ARG A 75 7.08 -8.74 6.88
N ALA A 76 7.01 -8.83 8.20
CA ALA A 76 7.10 -10.09 8.92
C ALA A 76 5.79 -10.91 8.88
N LEU A 77 4.68 -10.32 8.41
CA LEU A 77 3.40 -11.03 8.29
C LEU A 77 3.42 -12.02 7.13
N ASP A 78 2.93 -13.24 7.38
CA ASP A 78 2.67 -14.24 6.34
C ASP A 78 1.32 -13.97 5.68
N LEU A 79 1.33 -13.17 4.60
CA LEU A 79 0.13 -12.70 3.91
C LEU A 79 0.00 -13.32 2.51
N PRO A 80 -1.23 -13.55 2.02
CA PRO A 80 -1.43 -14.10 0.68
C PRO A 80 -0.82 -13.22 -0.41
N ALA A 81 0.12 -13.79 -1.18
CA ALA A 81 0.86 -13.09 -2.23
C ALA A 81 -0.01 -12.57 -3.40
N GLY A 82 -1.22 -13.10 -3.57
CA GLY A 82 -2.16 -12.68 -4.61
C GLY A 82 -3.13 -11.57 -4.21
N SER A 83 -3.10 -11.09 -2.95
CA SER A 83 -4.05 -10.10 -2.47
C SER A 83 -3.46 -9.13 -1.45
N MET A 84 -3.36 -9.54 -0.18
CA MET A 84 -2.98 -8.65 0.91
C MET A 84 -1.46 -8.44 1.00
N GLY A 85 -0.66 -9.43 0.62
CA GLY A 85 0.81 -9.34 0.67
C GLY A 85 1.35 -8.14 -0.12
N PRO A 86 1.04 -8.00 -1.42
CA PRO A 86 1.49 -6.85 -2.22
C PRO A 86 1.04 -5.49 -1.67
N LYS A 87 -0.18 -5.41 -1.12
CA LYS A 87 -0.70 -4.19 -0.48
C LYS A 87 0.10 -3.79 0.74
N VAL A 88 0.35 -4.75 1.61
CA VAL A 88 1.10 -4.52 2.85
C VAL A 88 2.55 -4.18 2.55
N GLU A 89 3.18 -4.82 1.57
CA GLU A 89 4.54 -4.46 1.13
C GLU A 89 4.58 -3.03 0.56
N ALA A 90 3.66 -2.66 -0.33
CA ALA A 90 3.60 -1.31 -0.90
C ALA A 90 3.38 -0.24 0.19
N ALA A 91 2.50 -0.51 1.15
CA ALA A 91 2.26 0.36 2.29
C ALA A 91 3.48 0.46 3.22
N ALA A 92 4.17 -0.64 3.50
CA ALA A 92 5.39 -0.68 4.30
C ALA A 92 6.52 0.12 3.64
N ALA A 93 6.74 -0.08 2.34
CA ALA A 93 7.74 0.64 1.56
C ALA A 93 7.53 2.16 1.59
N PHE A 94 6.28 2.63 1.44
CA PHE A 94 5.96 4.05 1.54
C PHE A 94 6.15 4.59 2.98
N ALA A 95 5.73 3.82 3.99
CA ALA A 95 5.80 4.19 5.39
C ALA A 95 7.23 4.19 5.98
N GLU A 96 8.24 3.81 5.21
CA GLU A 96 9.63 4.02 5.58
C GLU A 96 10.04 5.49 5.54
N ARG A 97 9.32 6.36 4.84
CA ARG A 97 9.67 7.79 4.84
C ARG A 97 9.28 8.42 6.18
N ASP A 98 10.20 9.13 6.82
CA ASP A 98 9.93 9.80 8.08
C ASP A 98 8.76 10.79 7.96
N GLY A 99 7.82 10.69 8.90
CA GLY A 99 6.60 11.50 8.93
C GLY A 99 5.47 11.03 8.00
N ALA A 100 5.73 10.07 7.10
CA ALA A 100 4.70 9.47 6.26
C ALA A 100 4.00 8.30 6.95
N PHE A 101 2.76 8.02 6.54
CA PHE A 101 2.03 6.82 6.96
C PHE A 101 1.15 6.25 5.85
N ALA A 102 1.03 4.93 5.79
CA ALA A 102 0.07 4.27 4.92
C ALA A 102 -1.12 3.73 5.73
N CYS A 103 -2.29 3.67 5.10
CA CYS A 103 -3.50 3.05 5.67
C CYS A 103 -4.09 2.03 4.69
N ILE A 104 -4.52 0.88 5.22
CA ILE A 104 -5.27 -0.15 4.49
C ILE A 104 -6.64 -0.30 5.16
N GLY A 105 -7.70 -0.26 4.36
CA GLY A 105 -9.07 -0.49 4.85
C GLY A 105 -10.12 -0.21 3.78
N LYS A 106 -11.38 -0.08 4.20
CA LYS A 106 -12.51 0.07 3.27
C LYS A 106 -12.57 1.43 2.60
N LEU A 107 -13.12 1.46 1.39
CA LEU A 107 -13.39 2.70 0.65
C LEU A 107 -14.34 3.62 1.42
N GLU A 108 -15.43 3.10 1.98
CA GLU A 108 -16.38 3.89 2.78
C GLU A 108 -15.76 4.53 4.04
N ASP A 109 -14.63 3.98 4.49
CA ASP A 109 -13.94 4.38 5.72
C ASP A 109 -12.77 5.35 5.48
N ALA A 110 -12.58 5.87 4.26
CA ALA A 110 -11.40 6.66 3.89
C ALA A 110 -11.08 7.82 4.85
N LEU A 111 -12.09 8.56 5.34
CA LEU A 111 -11.90 9.64 6.31
C LEU A 111 -11.46 9.10 7.68
N ALA A 112 -12.08 8.00 8.13
CA ALA A 112 -11.75 7.36 9.40
C ALA A 112 -10.33 6.74 9.37
N LEU A 113 -9.88 6.22 8.22
CA LEU A 113 -8.51 5.76 8.00
C LEU A 113 -7.47 6.89 8.17
N LEU A 114 -7.76 8.08 7.62
CA LEU A 114 -6.92 9.27 7.81
C LEU A 114 -6.88 9.72 9.28
N GLN A 115 -8.01 9.62 9.98
CA GLN A 115 -8.09 9.94 11.40
C GLN A 115 -7.46 8.87 12.31
N GLY A 116 -7.28 7.65 11.80
CA GLY A 116 -6.67 6.54 12.54
C GLY A 116 -7.64 5.84 13.48
N THR A 117 -8.94 5.90 13.18
CA THR A 117 -10.00 5.31 14.00
C THR A 117 -10.48 3.95 13.48
N THR A 118 -10.02 3.54 12.29
CA THR A 118 -10.32 2.24 11.68
C THR A 118 -9.16 1.79 10.79
N GLY A 119 -9.24 0.56 10.28
CA GLY A 119 -8.26 -0.08 9.42
C GLY A 119 -6.91 -0.34 10.06
N THR A 120 -5.92 -0.58 9.20
CA THR A 120 -4.53 -0.80 9.61
C THR A 120 -3.69 0.39 9.19
N ARG A 121 -3.00 1.00 10.15
CA ARG A 121 -2.03 2.07 9.91
C ARG A 121 -0.61 1.53 9.96
N ILE A 122 0.17 1.79 8.91
CA ILE A 122 1.58 1.42 8.83
C ILE A 122 2.41 2.70 8.91
N ARG A 123 3.28 2.81 9.92
CA ARG A 123 4.19 3.96 10.14
C ARG A 123 5.39 3.57 11.00
N ARG A 124 6.48 4.33 10.90
CA ARG A 124 7.57 4.23 11.89
C ARG A 124 7.08 4.60 13.29
N ARG A 125 7.61 3.91 14.30
CA ARG A 125 7.45 4.34 15.70
C ARG A 125 8.12 5.71 15.85
N LYS A 126 7.47 6.61 16.58
CA LYS A 126 8.14 7.85 17.01
C LYS A 126 9.23 7.43 18.00
N ALA A 127 10.46 7.89 17.76
CA ALA A 127 11.55 7.79 18.73
C ALA A 127 11.21 8.56 20.01
#